data_AF-A0A1U8AG65-F1
#
_entry.id   AF-A0A1U8AG65-F1
#
_cell.length_a   1.000
_cell.length_b   1.000
_cell.length_c   1.000
_cell.angle_alpha   90.00
_cell.angle_beta   90.00
_cell.angle_gamma   90.00
#
_symmetry.space_group_name_H-M   'P 1'
#
loop_
_entity.id
_entity.type
_entity.pdbx_description
1 polymer ?
#
loop_
_entity_poly.entity_id
_entity_poly.type
_entity_poly.pdbx_seq_one_letter_code
_entity_poly.pdbx_strand_id
1 'polypeptide(L)'
;MVHSSNSVSTPLVSKEPTTFYYLNLEGLSVNSNKFVQIQTHGNIVIDSGTTYTILSSHLYNQLESTLSNVTVDLTRAEDLTRTFRLCYEDKPFARLPNITFHFTGADLILGPHNTFIEFNGLACLAILPSKDDFSIFGNVAQRNFLVTYDLEERKVSFASTRCSSTSYYSDGVLHLHPSTLLLLLSLSMYKLLITS
;
A
#
# COMPACT_ATOMS: atom_id res chain seq x y z
N MET A 1 25.01 5.39 0.05
CA MET A 1 23.69 4.75 -0.14
C MET A 1 23.77 3.33 0.36
N VAL A 2 22.99 2.96 1.37
CA VAL A 2 22.91 1.57 1.84
C VAL A 2 21.90 0.88 0.94
N HIS A 3 22.37 0.15 -0.09
CA HIS A 3 21.54 -0.87 -0.71
C HIS A 3 21.33 -1.95 0.34
N SER A 4 20.17 -1.93 1.01
CA SER A 4 19.73 -3.12 1.74
C SER A 4 19.58 -4.24 0.73
N SER A 5 20.17 -5.40 0.96
CA SER A 5 20.19 -6.55 0.05
C SER A 5 18.81 -7.10 -0.36
N ASN A 6 17.72 -6.51 0.14
CA ASN A 6 16.33 -6.94 -0.06
C ASN A 6 15.43 -5.81 -0.60
N SER A 7 15.97 -4.80 -1.28
CA SER A 7 15.14 -3.76 -1.92
C SER A 7 14.73 -4.15 -3.34
N VAL A 8 13.46 -3.92 -3.69
CA VAL A 8 12.96 -3.98 -5.08
C VAL A 8 12.69 -2.58 -5.60
N SER A 9 12.86 -2.34 -6.90
CA SER A 9 12.72 -1.01 -7.50
C SER A 9 11.90 -1.05 -8.78
N THR A 10 11.06 -0.04 -8.98
CA THR A 10 10.23 0.14 -10.17
C THR A 10 10.46 1.55 -10.75
N PRO A 11 10.46 1.73 -12.08
CA PRO A 11 10.58 3.04 -12.71
C PRO A 11 9.43 4.00 -12.35
N LEU A 12 9.75 5.29 -12.27
CA LEU A 12 8.82 6.40 -12.29
C LEU A 12 8.49 6.79 -13.72
N VAL A 13 7.21 6.74 -14.05
CA VAL A 13 6.72 7.00 -15.39
C VAL A 13 6.26 8.45 -15.55
N SER A 14 6.66 9.09 -16.65
CA SER A 14 6.13 10.41 -17.01
C SER A 14 4.77 10.24 -17.68
N LYS A 15 3.77 10.96 -17.16
CA LYS A 15 2.40 10.99 -17.67
C LYS A 15 1.73 12.29 -17.23
N GLU A 16 0.82 12.81 -18.04
CA GLU A 16 -0.03 13.94 -17.66
C GLU A 16 -1.25 13.48 -16.85
N PRO A 17 -1.63 14.21 -15.79
CA PRO A 17 -0.97 15.40 -15.25
C PRO A 17 0.37 15.09 -14.55
N THR A 18 1.40 15.90 -14.80
CA THR A 18 2.76 15.73 -14.21
C THR A 18 2.85 15.94 -12.70
N THR A 19 1.74 16.24 -12.02
CA THR A 19 1.67 16.47 -10.58
C THR A 19 1.84 15.21 -9.74
N PHE A 20 1.74 14.02 -10.33
CA PHE A 20 1.78 12.75 -9.62
C PHE A 20 3.00 11.90 -9.97
N TYR A 21 3.39 11.02 -9.03
CA TYR A 21 4.34 9.96 -9.27
C TYR A 21 3.61 8.72 -9.79
N TYR A 22 3.77 8.45 -11.08
CA TYR A 22 3.17 7.28 -11.71
C TYR A 22 4.12 6.08 -11.72
N LEU A 23 3.54 4.91 -11.51
CA LEU A 23 4.19 3.61 -11.68
C LEU A 23 3.41 2.80 -12.72
N ASN A 24 4.01 1.70 -13.16
CA ASN A 24 3.37 0.70 -14.00
C ASN A 24 3.05 -0.53 -13.16
N LEU A 25 1.78 -0.81 -12.94
CA LEU A 25 1.28 -2.06 -12.37
C LEU A 25 0.88 -3.01 -13.49
N GLU A 26 1.58 -4.12 -13.62
CA GLU A 26 1.35 -5.14 -14.65
C GLU A 26 0.28 -6.15 -14.22
N GLY A 27 0.01 -6.23 -12.93
CA GLY A 27 -1.01 -7.11 -12.38
C GLY A 27 -0.79 -7.37 -10.90
N LEU A 28 -1.57 -8.30 -10.39
CA LEU A 28 -1.53 -8.74 -9.00
C LEU A 28 -1.51 -10.26 -8.94
N SER A 29 -1.05 -10.80 -7.82
CA SER A 29 -1.26 -12.21 -7.50
C SER A 29 -1.63 -12.43 -6.04
N VAL A 30 -2.41 -13.49 -5.82
CA VAL A 30 -2.67 -14.06 -4.50
C VAL A 30 -2.32 -15.54 -4.58
N ASN A 31 -1.32 -15.97 -3.80
CA ASN A 31 -0.67 -17.27 -3.97
C ASN A 31 -0.20 -17.45 -5.43
N SER A 32 -0.63 -18.52 -6.11
CA SER A 32 -0.31 -18.79 -7.52
C SER A 32 -1.30 -18.17 -8.53
N ASN A 33 -2.36 -17.50 -8.07
CA ASN A 33 -3.38 -16.94 -8.96
C ASN A 33 -2.97 -15.52 -9.38
N LYS A 34 -2.52 -15.37 -10.63
CA LYS A 34 -2.11 -14.08 -11.21
C LYS A 34 -3.22 -13.50 -12.08
N PHE A 35 -3.45 -12.20 -11.95
CA PHE A 35 -4.41 -11.44 -12.73
C PHE A 35 -3.73 -10.20 -13.31
N VAL A 36 -3.84 -10.05 -14.63
CA VAL A 36 -3.06 -9.10 -15.44
C VAL A 36 -3.83 -7.81 -15.64
N GLN A 37 -3.12 -6.69 -15.56
CA GLN A 37 -3.63 -5.37 -15.89
C GLN A 37 -3.33 -5.05 -17.35
N ILE A 38 -4.36 -4.66 -18.11
CA ILE A 38 -4.28 -4.51 -19.56
C ILE A 38 -3.58 -3.19 -19.95
N GLN A 39 -3.81 -2.12 -19.18
CA GLN A 39 -3.17 -0.83 -19.40
C GLN A 39 -2.01 -0.66 -18.42
N THR A 40 -0.77 -0.65 -18.91
CA THR A 40 0.39 -0.63 -18.02
C THR A 40 1.05 0.74 -17.89
N HIS A 41 0.92 1.66 -18.86
CA HIS A 41 1.65 2.93 -18.83
C HIS A 41 1.07 3.97 -17.85
N GLY A 42 1.78 4.20 -16.75
CA GLY A 42 1.45 5.16 -15.70
C GLY A 42 0.04 4.95 -15.16
N ASN A 43 -0.32 3.70 -14.90
CA ASN A 43 -1.69 3.28 -14.60
C ASN A 43 -2.04 3.34 -13.10
N ILE A 44 -1.05 3.58 -12.24
CA ILE A 44 -1.25 3.75 -10.80
C ILE A 44 -0.36 4.87 -10.28
N VAL A 45 -0.92 5.71 -9.39
CA VAL A 45 -0.16 6.73 -8.66
C VAL A 45 0.29 6.14 -7.33
N ILE A 46 1.53 6.41 -6.91
CA ILE A 46 1.93 6.15 -5.52
C ILE A 46 1.68 7.41 -4.69
N ASP A 47 0.89 7.27 -3.63
CA ASP A 47 0.52 8.40 -2.78
C ASP A 47 0.36 7.99 -1.31
N SER A 48 1.25 8.50 -0.46
CA SER A 48 1.19 8.27 0.99
C SER A 48 0.11 9.12 1.69
N GLY A 49 -0.48 10.11 1.00
CA GLY A 49 -1.59 10.94 1.49
C GLY A 49 -2.97 10.26 1.38
N THR A 50 -3.09 9.26 0.51
CA THR A 50 -4.29 8.41 0.41
C THR A 50 -4.15 7.22 1.36
N THR A 51 -5.06 7.07 2.33
CA THR A 51 -5.00 6.02 3.35
C THR A 51 -4.98 4.60 2.74
N TYR A 52 -5.97 4.29 1.91
CA TYR A 52 -6.18 2.95 1.34
C TYR A 52 -5.70 2.87 -0.10
N THR A 53 -5.32 1.68 -0.54
CA THR A 53 -5.05 1.46 -1.97
C THR A 53 -6.37 1.48 -2.73
N ILE A 54 -6.40 2.13 -3.89
CA ILE A 54 -7.54 2.19 -4.79
C ILE A 54 -7.12 1.51 -6.10
N LEU A 55 -7.90 0.55 -6.58
CA LEU A 55 -7.62 -0.14 -7.84
C LEU A 55 -8.76 0.06 -8.82
N SER A 56 -8.47 -0.01 -10.13
CA SER A 56 -9.53 -0.06 -11.15
C SER A 56 -10.55 -1.15 -10.80
N SER A 57 -11.82 -0.90 -11.14
CA SER A 57 -12.91 -1.81 -10.74
C SER A 57 -12.69 -3.23 -11.27
N HIS A 58 -12.10 -3.36 -12.46
CA HIS A 58 -11.73 -4.65 -13.05
C HIS A 58 -10.77 -5.45 -12.16
N LEU A 59 -9.64 -4.83 -11.80
CA LEU A 59 -8.58 -5.50 -11.04
C LEU A 59 -9.03 -5.78 -9.60
N TYR A 60 -9.81 -4.87 -9.02
CA TYR A 60 -10.42 -5.06 -7.71
C TYR A 60 -11.36 -6.27 -7.67
N ASN A 61 -12.26 -6.40 -8.65
CA ASN A 61 -13.23 -7.50 -8.66
C ASN A 61 -12.53 -8.87 -8.81
N GLN A 62 -11.46 -8.94 -9.61
CA GLN A 62 -10.63 -10.14 -9.71
C GLN A 62 -9.94 -10.46 -8.38
N LEU A 63 -9.41 -9.44 -7.70
CA LEU A 63 -8.77 -9.60 -6.40
C LEU A 63 -9.77 -10.10 -5.35
N GLU A 64 -10.93 -9.45 -5.20
CA GLU A 64 -11.95 -9.84 -4.21
C GLU A 64 -12.45 -11.27 -4.45
N SER A 65 -12.72 -11.64 -5.70
CA SER A 65 -13.12 -13.01 -6.06
C SER A 65 -12.03 -14.03 -5.72
N THR A 66 -10.77 -13.70 -6.04
CA THR A 66 -9.64 -14.59 -5.73
C THR A 66 -9.45 -14.75 -4.23
N LEU A 67 -9.51 -13.65 -3.46
CA LEU A 67 -9.43 -13.70 -1.99
C LEU A 67 -10.55 -14.56 -1.41
N SER A 68 -11.80 -14.33 -1.83
CA SER A 68 -12.95 -15.12 -1.39
C SER A 68 -12.77 -16.62 -1.64
N ASN A 69 -12.15 -17.00 -2.76
CA ASN A 69 -11.88 -18.39 -3.10
C ASN A 69 -10.74 -19.02 -2.30
N VAL A 70 -9.74 -18.25 -1.86
CA VAL A 70 -8.59 -18.79 -1.09
C VAL A 70 -8.80 -18.70 0.42
N THR A 71 -9.78 -17.94 0.89
CA THR A 71 -10.11 -17.77 2.32
C THR A 71 -11.45 -18.41 2.70
N VAL A 72 -11.78 -19.56 2.09
CA VAL A 72 -13.09 -20.23 2.29
C VAL A 72 -13.32 -20.70 3.73
N ASP A 73 -12.27 -20.81 4.54
CA ASP A 73 -12.30 -21.16 5.96
C ASP A 73 -12.52 -19.94 6.88
N LEU A 74 -12.60 -18.73 6.32
CA LEU A 74 -12.86 -17.51 7.07
C LEU A 74 -14.34 -17.12 6.99
N THR A 75 -14.91 -16.73 8.12
CA THR A 75 -16.28 -16.19 8.17
C THR A 75 -16.29 -14.77 7.61
N ARG A 76 -16.92 -14.58 6.45
CA ARG A 76 -17.12 -13.25 5.85
C ARG A 76 -18.17 -12.47 6.64
N ALA A 77 -17.88 -11.20 6.91
CA ALA A 77 -18.79 -10.27 7.57
C ALA A 77 -19.11 -9.06 6.70
N GLU A 78 -20.25 -8.42 6.95
CA GLU A 78 -20.64 -7.16 6.31
C GLU A 78 -20.13 -5.97 7.13
N ASP A 79 -19.42 -5.04 6.48
CA ASP A 79 -19.19 -3.70 7.04
C ASP A 79 -20.46 -2.86 6.88
N LEU A 80 -21.12 -2.55 8.00
CA LEU A 80 -22.35 -1.76 8.03
C LEU A 80 -22.19 -0.33 7.49
N THR A 81 -20.98 0.22 7.48
CA THR A 81 -20.71 1.54 6.88
C THR A 81 -20.57 1.47 5.35
N ARG A 82 -20.46 0.24 4.80
CA ARG A 82 -20.23 -0.05 3.38
C ARG A 82 -18.97 0.60 2.81
N THR A 83 -17.99 0.86 3.67
CA THR A 83 -16.68 1.36 3.27
C THR A 83 -15.89 0.23 2.61
N PHE A 84 -15.90 -0.95 3.21
CA PHE A 84 -15.15 -2.12 2.74
C PHE A 84 -16.08 -3.19 2.17
N ARG A 85 -15.75 -3.74 0.99
CA ARG A 85 -16.54 -4.83 0.38
C ARG A 85 -16.17 -6.22 0.89
N LEU A 86 -14.98 -6.40 1.45
CA LEU A 86 -14.49 -7.68 1.95
C LEU A 86 -13.98 -7.54 3.37
N CYS A 87 -14.68 -8.16 4.33
CA CYS A 87 -14.30 -8.20 5.73
C CYS A 87 -14.50 -9.61 6.31
N TYR A 88 -13.79 -9.93 7.37
CA TYR A 88 -13.84 -11.20 8.08
C TYR A 88 -13.93 -11.02 9.61
N GLU A 89 -14.55 -11.98 10.29
CA GLU A 89 -14.64 -12.06 11.75
C GLU A 89 -13.36 -12.62 12.39
N ASP A 90 -13.27 -12.57 13.72
CA ASP A 90 -12.23 -13.25 14.53
C ASP A 90 -10.77 -12.87 14.27
N LYS A 91 -10.53 -11.66 13.74
CA LYS A 91 -9.18 -11.09 13.51
C LYS A 91 -8.21 -12.09 12.86
N PRO A 92 -8.50 -12.63 11.67
CA PRO A 92 -7.79 -13.77 11.09
C PRO A 92 -6.46 -13.39 10.44
N PHE A 93 -5.77 -12.33 10.91
CA PHE A 93 -4.57 -11.77 10.27
C PHE A 93 -3.47 -12.80 9.98
N ALA A 94 -3.31 -13.82 10.82
CA ALA A 94 -2.34 -14.90 10.61
C ALA A 94 -2.71 -15.87 9.47
N ARG A 95 -3.98 -15.91 9.06
CA ARG A 95 -4.53 -16.78 8.01
C ARG A 95 -4.77 -16.04 6.69
N LEU A 96 -4.75 -14.70 6.71
CA LEU A 96 -4.94 -13.90 5.51
C LEU A 96 -3.72 -14.03 4.57
N PRO A 97 -3.94 -14.16 3.25
CA PRO A 97 -2.87 -14.39 2.30
C PRO A 97 -2.08 -13.11 2.03
N ASN A 98 -0.85 -13.28 1.54
CA ASN A 98 -0.09 -12.20 0.94
C ASN A 98 -0.69 -11.84 -0.44
N ILE A 99 -0.56 -10.56 -0.82
CA ILE A 99 -0.89 -10.07 -2.15
C ILE A 99 0.39 -9.52 -2.77
N THR A 100 0.77 -9.99 -3.96
CA THR A 100 1.91 -9.43 -4.68
C THR A 100 1.43 -8.41 -5.68
N PHE A 101 2.01 -7.20 -5.62
CA PHE A 101 1.87 -6.19 -6.66
C PHE A 101 3.02 -6.34 -7.65
N HIS A 102 2.69 -6.70 -8.90
CA HIS A 102 3.65 -6.86 -9.97
C HIS A 102 3.84 -5.51 -10.67
N PHE A 103 4.77 -4.70 -10.18
CA PHE A 103 5.18 -3.49 -10.87
C PHE A 103 6.22 -3.83 -11.96
N THR A 104 6.36 -2.98 -12.97
CA THR A 104 7.43 -3.17 -13.97
C THR A 104 8.80 -3.20 -13.30
N GLY A 105 9.47 -4.35 -13.37
CA GLY A 105 10.78 -4.58 -12.76
C GLY A 105 10.77 -4.93 -11.26
N ALA A 106 9.61 -4.99 -10.60
CA ALA A 106 9.53 -5.30 -9.18
C ALA A 106 8.26 -6.08 -8.79
N ASP A 107 8.47 -7.20 -8.11
CA ASP A 107 7.40 -7.91 -7.39
C ASP A 107 7.40 -7.47 -5.93
N LEU A 108 6.42 -6.65 -5.55
CA LEU A 108 6.26 -6.18 -4.18
C LEU A 108 5.26 -7.06 -3.43
N ILE A 109 5.77 -7.90 -2.55
CA ILE A 109 4.95 -8.81 -1.72
C ILE A 109 4.43 -8.06 -0.50
N LEU A 110 3.10 -7.98 -0.37
CA LEU A 110 2.42 -7.30 0.72
C LEU A 110 1.75 -8.31 1.65
N GLY A 111 2.09 -8.25 2.93
CA GLY A 111 1.45 -9.08 3.96
C GLY A 111 0.11 -8.52 4.45
N PRO A 112 -0.61 -9.25 5.32
CA PRO A 112 -1.91 -8.82 5.83
C PRO A 112 -1.92 -7.44 6.49
N HIS A 113 -0.83 -7.01 7.14
CA HIS A 113 -0.72 -5.67 7.72
C HIS A 113 -0.59 -4.53 6.69
N ASN A 114 -0.28 -4.87 5.44
CA ASN A 114 -0.21 -3.96 4.30
C ASN A 114 -1.51 -3.92 3.50
N THR A 115 -2.37 -4.94 3.64
CA THR A 115 -3.53 -5.14 2.77
C THR A 115 -4.85 -5.22 3.51
N PHE A 116 -4.83 -5.39 4.84
CA PHE A 116 -6.01 -5.42 5.70
C PHE A 116 -5.85 -4.49 6.91
N ILE A 117 -6.98 -3.98 7.41
CA ILE A 117 -7.06 -3.20 8.66
C ILE A 117 -8.10 -3.80 9.60
N GLU A 118 -7.96 -3.48 10.89
CA GLU A 118 -9.05 -3.70 11.84
C GLU A 118 -10.04 -2.54 11.76
N PHE A 119 -11.32 -2.83 11.53
CA PHE A 119 -12.38 -1.83 11.45
C PHE A 119 -13.67 -2.41 12.08
N ASN A 120 -14.19 -1.74 13.11
CA ASN A 120 -15.38 -2.18 13.85
C ASN A 120 -15.32 -3.65 14.32
N GLY A 121 -14.14 -4.11 14.78
CA GLY A 121 -13.92 -5.49 15.23
C GLY A 121 -13.73 -6.52 14.12
N LEU A 122 -13.83 -6.11 12.85
CA LEU A 122 -13.61 -6.94 11.67
C LEU A 122 -12.21 -6.73 11.10
N ALA A 123 -11.68 -7.72 10.38
CA ALA A 123 -10.53 -7.53 9.50
C ALA A 123 -11.01 -7.25 8.07
N CYS A 124 -10.80 -6.03 7.58
CA CYS A 124 -11.31 -5.57 6.28
C CYS A 124 -10.20 -5.30 5.29
N LEU A 125 -10.40 -5.67 4.03
CA LEU A 125 -9.47 -5.43 2.93
C LEU A 125 -9.30 -3.92 2.73
N ALA A 126 -8.09 -3.40 2.98
CA ALA A 126 -7.69 -2.01 2.85
C ALA A 126 -7.31 -1.63 1.40
N ILE A 127 -7.97 -2.30 0.45
CA ILE A 127 -7.93 -2.04 -0.98
C ILE A 127 -9.38 -1.79 -1.38
N LEU A 128 -9.64 -0.73 -2.13
CA LEU A 128 -10.98 -0.29 -2.53
C LEU A 128 -11.12 -0.23 -4.05
N PRO A 129 -12.32 -0.45 -4.61
CA PRO A 129 -12.57 -0.22 -6.02
C PRO A 129 -12.59 1.28 -6.32
N SER A 130 -12.00 1.65 -7.45
CA SER A 130 -12.08 2.99 -8.01
C SER A 130 -13.44 3.25 -8.65
N LYS A 131 -13.95 4.47 -8.49
CA LYS A 131 -15.18 4.93 -9.17
C LYS A 131 -14.91 5.41 -10.59
N ASP A 132 -13.72 5.95 -10.84
CA ASP A 132 -13.34 6.63 -12.08
C ASP A 132 -12.16 5.93 -12.79
N ASP A 133 -11.94 4.65 -12.47
CA ASP A 133 -10.81 3.81 -12.91
C ASP A 133 -9.40 4.37 -12.65
N PHE A 134 -9.29 5.42 -11.84
CA PHE A 134 -8.03 5.93 -11.32
C PHE A 134 -7.52 5.06 -10.17
N SER A 135 -6.28 4.55 -10.28
CA SER A 135 -5.67 3.69 -9.26
C SER A 135 -4.62 4.43 -8.44
N ILE A 136 -4.59 4.15 -7.13
CA ILE A 136 -3.65 4.74 -6.17
C ILE A 136 -3.08 3.64 -5.28
N PHE A 137 -1.75 3.57 -5.18
CA PHE A 137 -1.03 2.75 -4.21
C PHE A 137 -0.89 3.54 -2.89
N GLY A 138 -1.76 3.22 -1.93
CA GLY A 138 -1.98 4.04 -0.73
C GLY A 138 -1.03 3.76 0.43
N ASN A 139 -1.19 4.53 1.50
CA ASN A 139 -0.36 4.53 2.70
C ASN A 139 -0.27 3.17 3.40
N VAL A 140 -1.41 2.48 3.61
CA VAL A 140 -1.44 1.19 4.32
C VAL A 140 -0.56 0.16 3.61
N ALA A 141 -0.59 0.13 2.28
CA ALA A 141 0.24 -0.78 1.48
C ALA A 141 1.74 -0.49 1.61
N GLN A 142 2.10 0.77 1.87
CA GLN A 142 3.49 1.22 2.04
C GLN A 142 4.07 1.00 3.45
N ARG A 143 3.27 0.53 4.42
CA ARG A 143 3.74 0.29 5.80
C ARG A 143 4.89 -0.72 5.84
N ASN A 144 5.80 -0.56 6.81
CA ASN A 144 6.95 -1.46 6.98
C ASN A 144 7.86 -1.55 5.74
N PHE A 145 7.85 -0.52 4.91
CA PHE A 145 8.82 -0.30 3.86
C PHE A 145 9.51 1.06 4.04
N LEU A 146 10.82 1.10 3.85
CA LEU A 146 11.52 2.32 3.50
C LEU A 146 11.29 2.56 2.01
N VAL A 147 10.43 3.53 1.70
CA VAL A 147 10.12 3.93 0.32
C VAL A 147 11.04 5.07 -0.08
N THR A 148 11.89 4.84 -1.08
CA THR A 148 12.85 5.83 -1.59
C THR A 148 12.44 6.30 -2.98
N TYR A 149 12.31 7.61 -3.14
CA TYR A 149 12.07 8.25 -4.43
C TYR A 149 13.39 8.79 -4.96
N ASP A 150 13.91 8.17 -6.00
CA ASP A 150 15.11 8.60 -6.70
C ASP A 150 14.68 9.32 -7.98
N LEU A 151 14.69 10.65 -7.93
CA LEU A 151 14.21 11.50 -9.01
C LEU A 151 15.24 11.65 -10.14
N GLU A 152 16.53 11.44 -9.86
CA GLU A 152 17.59 11.47 -10.86
C GLU A 152 17.53 10.20 -11.72
N GLU A 153 17.48 9.04 -11.07
CA GLU A 153 17.37 7.73 -11.74
C GLU A 153 15.92 7.38 -12.12
N ARG A 154 14.97 8.25 -11.78
CA ARG A 154 13.54 8.11 -12.03
C ARG A 154 12.99 6.74 -11.61
N LYS A 155 13.14 6.38 -10.33
CA LYS A 155 12.64 5.11 -9.78
C LYS A 155 12.16 5.25 -8.34
N VAL A 156 11.26 4.36 -7.93
CA VAL A 156 10.88 4.15 -6.54
C VAL A 156 11.43 2.81 -6.08
N SER A 157 12.00 2.78 -4.87
CA SER A 157 12.52 1.56 -4.26
C SER A 157 11.80 1.25 -2.95
N PHE A 158 11.50 -0.03 -2.71
CA PHE A 158 10.87 -0.53 -1.50
C PHE A 158 11.84 -1.48 -0.80
N ALA A 159 12.31 -1.09 0.37
CA ALA A 159 13.11 -1.94 1.24
C ALA A 159 12.30 -2.31 2.48
N SER A 160 12.12 -3.60 2.76
CA SER A 160 11.41 -4.03 3.97
C SER A 160 12.12 -3.52 5.23
N THR A 161 11.35 -2.99 6.17
CA THR A 161 11.84 -2.46 7.45
C THR A 161 10.81 -2.69 8.56
N ARG A 162 11.25 -2.70 9.82
CA ARG A 162 10.34 -2.74 10.96
C ARG A 162 10.09 -1.31 11.43
N CYS A 163 8.95 -0.73 11.05
CA CYS A 163 8.59 0.63 11.49
C CYS A 163 8.18 0.70 12.97
N SER A 164 7.98 -0.44 13.65
CA SER A 164 7.61 -0.50 15.07
C SER A 164 8.80 -0.42 16.04
N SER A 165 10.05 -0.56 15.56
CA SER A 165 11.22 -0.65 16.45
C SER A 165 11.78 0.71 16.89
N THR A 166 11.00 1.80 16.86
CA THR A 166 11.54 3.15 17.12
C THR A 166 10.63 4.10 17.90
N SER A 167 9.61 3.59 18.60
CA SER A 167 8.97 4.37 19.66
C SER A 167 8.80 3.57 20.94
N TYR A 168 9.25 4.16 22.04
CA TYR A 168 8.91 3.70 23.38
C TYR A 168 8.25 4.84 24.13
N TYR A 169 7.23 4.49 24.91
CA TYR A 169 6.44 5.44 25.68
C TYR A 169 6.88 5.37 27.14
N SER A 170 7.37 6.50 27.66
CA SER A 170 7.72 6.65 29.08
C SER A 170 7.26 8.01 29.57
N ASP A 171 6.70 8.05 30.78
CA ASP A 171 6.35 9.29 31.50
C ASP A 171 5.53 10.30 30.69
N GLY A 172 4.55 9.82 29.90
CA GLY A 172 3.69 10.70 29.11
C GLY A 172 4.31 11.21 27.82
N VAL A 173 5.55 10.82 27.52
CA VAL A 173 6.31 11.30 26.36
C VAL A 173 6.54 10.17 25.36
N LEU A 174 6.17 10.42 24.12
CA LEU A 174 6.49 9.54 23.00
C LEU A 174 7.94 9.81 22.56
N HIS A 175 8.86 8.91 22.93
CA HIS A 175 10.23 9.00 22.46
C HIS A 175 10.34 8.44 21.05
N LEU A 176 10.58 9.36 20.11
CA LEU A 176 10.77 9.07 18.69
C LEU A 176 12.28 8.97 18.41
N HIS A 177 12.74 7.81 17.91
CA HIS A 177 14.16 7.63 17.56
C HIS A 177 14.61 8.68 16.53
N PRO A 178 15.84 9.22 16.56
CA PRO A 178 16.29 10.32 15.69
C PRO A 178 16.09 10.12 14.16
N SER A 179 15.95 8.87 13.70
CA SER A 179 15.58 8.55 12.31
C SER A 179 14.11 8.89 11.95
N THR A 180 13.24 9.07 12.94
CA THR A 180 11.84 9.52 12.76
C THR A 180 11.68 11.04 12.82
N LEU A 181 12.68 11.77 13.33
CA LEU A 181 12.67 13.23 13.35
C LEU A 181 12.77 13.82 11.93
N LEU A 182 13.46 13.15 11.01
CA LEU A 182 13.54 13.54 9.60
C LEU A 182 12.18 13.43 8.86
N LEU A 183 11.32 12.49 9.27
CA LEU A 183 9.99 12.29 8.68
C LEU A 183 8.94 13.28 9.22
N LEU A 184 9.12 13.80 10.43
CA LEU A 184 8.24 14.85 10.97
C LEU A 184 8.61 16.25 10.46
N LEU A 185 9.90 16.49 10.16
CA LEU A 185 10.33 17.75 9.54
C LEU A 185 9.84 17.90 8.10
N SER A 186 9.62 16.80 7.35
CA SER A 186 9.00 16.89 6.01
C SER A 186 7.51 17.24 6.07
N LEU A 187 6.79 16.79 7.10
CA LEU A 187 5.40 17.19 7.34
C LEU A 187 5.26 18.63 7.86
N SER A 188 6.24 19.14 8.63
CA SER A 188 6.20 20.55 9.08
C SER A 188 6.63 21.53 7.98
N MET A 189 7.49 21.13 7.05
CA MET A 189 7.83 21.95 5.87
C MET A 189 6.65 22.10 4.91
N TYR A 190 5.79 21.09 4.79
CA TYR A 190 4.57 21.19 3.97
C TYR A 190 3.53 22.17 4.53
N LYS A 191 3.56 22.44 5.84
CA LYS A 191 2.66 23.40 6.48
C LYS A 191 3.16 24.85 6.40
N LEU A 192 4.44 25.09 6.12
CA LEU A 192 4.98 26.44 5.87
C LEU A 192 4.82 26.89 4.41
N LEU A 193 4.69 25.97 3.45
CA LEU A 193 4.59 26.28 2.02
C LEU A 193 3.17 26.58 1.52
N ILE A 194 2.15 26.52 2.39
CA ILE A 194 0.74 26.86 2.04
C ILE A 194 0.29 28.17 2.70
N THR A 195 1.18 28.88 3.40
CA THR A 195 0.89 30.22 3.94
C THR A 195 1.99 31.25 3.63
N SER A 196 2.54 31.21 2.41
CA SER A 196 3.34 32.32 1.85
C SER A 196 2.80 32.70 0.48
#